data_AF-A0A2T9YEX5-F1
#
_entry.id   AF-A0A2T9YEX5-F1
#
_cell.length_a   1.000
_cell.length_b   1.000
_cell.length_c   1.000
_cell.angle_alpha   90.00
_cell.angle_beta   90.00
_cell.angle_gamma   90.00
#
_symmetry.space_group_name_H-M   'P 1'
#
loop_
_entity.id
_entity.type
_entity.pdbx_description
1 polymer ?
#
loop_
_entity_poly.entity_id
_entity_poly.type
_entity_poly.pdbx_seq_one_letter_code
_entity_poly.pdbx_strand_id
1 'polypeptide(L)'
;MNTRVEIRSLPKEELVRVIETIKAAQKVGWINWFAFLHQKSSDWIHGVPNFLPWHRMFTRDFEKTMMHYDPKFSLPYWDVALDSASPEKSAILTTDYFGGNGDENTGCVKDGFVKGWIAQFPNNECVKRSFSEGDGKIEPWSTPELLTSDMQLAEGYDDFRSRIEFGLHGQVHNGLGGDLRSMFSPNDAVFFLHHANLDRLWWKWQNLKLTNILDYNGEDNLKKTQVTLQDKLQHYENPVNEVMVLGYADMCYSYNDVNSLDVSSFRGFRSATQKLEVSSEVKNKIGDALKNDIIENPFQNQTKPVTTENANPVLPEKELEKSGISSSMEDLVKVVEIPDMSIAKALNKSTIYKFFPMLTKTPVSSLSVEMPAAVAANAVNYANEYKKQEESIKAESSASANPGEATATSATGTVNAVTAAMESISALNSAADKIASIYSSAHMPVETKMELVSRTVEGSSAVVTGEAPKPNASNIFALNIANSANSKELGKEAVQAKRVRKRQGGEVEKLPDVKKPKMPKPSRLTEEFMKKNNIDPVKYEIYFKEKNDLVKILNDEGYVSPYN
;
A
#
# COMPACT_ATOMS: atom_id res chain seq x y z
N MET A 1 5.12 5.63 23.48
CA MET A 1 5.24 4.86 22.22
C MET A 1 5.23 5.88 21.10
N ASN A 2 6.28 5.92 20.28
CA ASN A 2 6.37 6.90 19.19
C ASN A 2 5.51 6.44 18.01
N THR A 3 4.83 7.37 17.37
CA THR A 3 4.11 7.09 16.11
C THR A 3 4.92 7.71 14.98
N ARG A 4 5.36 6.89 14.04
CA ARG A 4 5.93 7.34 12.77
C ARG A 4 4.80 7.79 11.87
N VAL A 5 4.96 8.97 11.28
CA VAL A 5 3.96 9.61 10.43
C VAL A 5 4.57 9.94 9.08
N GLU A 6 3.72 10.10 8.07
CA GLU A 6 4.17 10.54 6.75
C GLU A 6 4.76 11.95 6.88
N ILE A 7 5.97 12.14 6.37
CA ILE A 7 6.72 13.38 6.60
C ILE A 7 5.98 14.64 6.16
N ARG A 8 5.22 14.57 5.07
CA ARG A 8 4.45 15.72 4.58
C ARG A 8 3.47 16.11 5.65
N SER A 9 2.79 15.16 6.32
CA SER A 9 1.78 15.45 7.36
C SER A 9 2.29 16.16 8.62
N LEU A 10 3.62 16.32 8.78
CA LEU A 10 4.19 17.00 9.94
C LEU A 10 3.90 18.51 9.91
N PRO A 11 3.48 19.10 11.04
CA PRO A 11 3.52 20.54 11.22
C PRO A 11 4.92 21.09 10.98
N LYS A 12 5.02 22.32 10.48
CA LYS A 12 6.30 22.94 10.09
C LYS A 12 7.32 22.95 11.24
N GLU A 13 6.87 23.18 12.46
CA GLU A 13 7.68 23.14 13.68
C GLU A 13 8.23 21.75 13.99
N GLU A 14 7.48 20.68 13.69
CA GLU A 14 7.94 19.30 13.87
C GLU A 14 8.89 18.89 12.76
N LEU A 15 8.64 19.32 11.52
CA LEU A 15 9.57 19.14 10.41
C LEU A 15 10.93 19.79 10.71
N VAL A 16 10.93 21.05 11.18
CA VAL A 16 12.16 21.74 11.59
C VAL A 16 12.86 21.00 12.72
N ARG A 17 12.12 20.50 13.72
CA ARG A 17 12.68 19.68 14.81
C ARG A 17 13.38 18.43 14.28
N VAL A 18 12.73 17.67 13.40
CA VAL A 18 13.31 16.47 12.77
C VAL A 18 14.61 16.82 12.03
N ILE A 19 14.57 17.85 11.19
CA ILE A 19 15.73 18.29 10.41
C ILE A 19 16.90 18.72 11.30
N GLU A 20 16.64 19.56 12.30
CA GLU A 20 17.71 20.04 13.19
C GLU A 20 18.29 18.93 14.07
N THR A 21 17.48 17.96 14.49
CA THR A 21 17.95 16.77 15.21
C THR A 21 18.90 15.94 14.35
N ILE A 22 18.51 15.65 13.10
CA ILE A 22 19.34 14.90 12.16
C ILE A 22 20.63 15.66 11.82
N LYS A 23 20.57 16.99 11.64
CA LYS A 23 21.76 17.83 11.43
C LYS A 23 22.71 17.80 12.63
N ALA A 24 22.19 17.84 13.85
CA ALA A 24 23.01 17.75 15.06
C ALA A 24 23.77 16.41 15.11
N ALA A 25 23.10 15.31 14.80
CA ALA A 25 23.71 13.99 14.74
C ALA A 25 24.72 13.86 13.58
N GLN A 26 24.46 14.47 12.42
CA GLN A 26 25.40 14.49 11.30
C GLN A 26 26.70 15.20 11.63
N LYS A 27 26.64 16.34 12.34
CA LYS A 27 27.84 17.12 12.71
C LYS A 27 28.85 16.33 13.54
N VAL A 28 28.38 15.35 14.32
CA VAL A 28 29.25 14.50 15.16
C VAL A 28 29.52 13.12 14.55
N GLY A 29 29.06 12.88 13.31
CA GLY A 29 29.43 11.70 12.53
C GLY A 29 28.50 10.50 12.64
N TRP A 30 27.31 10.61 13.27
CA TRP A 30 26.37 9.48 13.36
C TRP A 30 25.92 8.99 12.00
N ILE A 31 25.64 9.90 11.07
CA ILE A 31 25.23 9.54 9.69
C ILE A 31 26.33 8.73 8.99
N ASN A 32 27.60 9.13 9.17
CA ASN A 32 28.75 8.41 8.61
C ASN A 32 28.89 7.00 9.23
N TRP A 33 28.62 6.86 10.53
CA TRP A 33 28.60 5.57 11.21
C TRP A 33 27.53 4.63 10.63
N PHE A 34 26.31 5.13 10.44
CA PHE A 34 25.25 4.35 9.81
C PHE A 34 25.60 3.95 8.36
N ALA A 35 26.21 4.85 7.59
CA ALA A 35 26.67 4.54 6.23
C ALA A 35 27.78 3.48 6.22
N PHE A 36 28.73 3.57 7.15
CA PHE A 36 29.77 2.56 7.35
C PHE A 36 29.18 1.21 7.72
N LEU A 37 28.28 1.16 8.71
CA LEU A 37 27.65 -0.07 9.17
C LEU A 37 26.87 -0.76 8.06
N HIS A 38 26.08 0.00 7.30
CA HIS A 38 25.33 -0.51 6.15
C HIS A 38 26.25 -1.07 5.06
N GLN A 39 27.32 -0.34 4.70
CA GLN A 39 28.32 -0.81 3.73
C GLN A 39 29.06 -2.07 4.19
N LYS A 40 29.35 -2.20 5.50
CA LYS A 40 30.00 -3.38 6.06
C LYS A 40 29.08 -4.60 6.13
N SER A 41 27.78 -4.36 6.24
CA SER A 41 26.77 -5.40 6.37
C SER A 41 26.18 -5.83 5.04
N SER A 42 26.53 -5.17 3.92
CA SER A 42 25.81 -5.24 2.64
C SER A 42 25.48 -6.67 2.18
N ASP A 43 26.43 -7.58 2.32
CA ASP A 43 26.32 -8.97 1.85
C ASP A 43 25.34 -9.81 2.69
N TRP A 44 25.00 -9.34 3.89
CA TRP A 44 24.16 -10.04 4.89
C TRP A 44 22.79 -9.40 5.06
N ILE A 45 22.53 -8.29 4.37
CA ILE A 45 21.33 -7.48 4.56
C ILE A 45 20.59 -7.20 3.25
N HIS A 46 21.14 -7.54 2.08
CA HIS A 46 20.46 -7.45 0.78
C HIS A 46 20.48 -8.79 0.02
N GLY A 47 19.44 -9.04 -0.75
CA GLY A 47 19.21 -10.28 -1.51
C GLY A 47 18.96 -11.49 -0.62
N VAL A 48 18.66 -11.26 0.66
CA VAL A 48 18.57 -12.30 1.70
C VAL A 48 17.36 -12.06 2.61
N PRO A 49 16.82 -13.11 3.27
CA PRO A 49 15.67 -12.97 4.17
C PRO A 49 15.87 -11.93 5.27
N ASN A 50 17.11 -11.69 5.72
CA ASN A 50 17.41 -10.73 6.77
C ASN A 50 17.12 -9.25 6.40
N PHE A 51 16.85 -8.93 5.12
CA PHE A 51 16.65 -7.56 4.63
C PHE A 51 15.65 -6.74 5.46
N LEU A 52 14.38 -7.15 5.58
CA LEU A 52 13.38 -6.35 6.29
C LEU A 52 13.61 -6.29 7.83
N PRO A 53 13.86 -7.41 8.55
CA PRO A 53 14.19 -7.40 9.97
C PRO A 53 15.38 -6.50 10.31
N TRP A 54 16.45 -6.59 9.52
CA TRP A 54 17.66 -5.82 9.77
C TRP A 54 17.42 -4.32 9.54
N HIS A 55 16.76 -3.94 8.45
CA HIS A 55 16.46 -2.54 8.16
C HIS A 55 15.42 -1.94 9.13
N ARG A 56 14.47 -2.74 9.64
CA ARG A 56 13.61 -2.37 10.77
C ARG A 56 14.44 -2.01 12.00
N MET A 57 15.36 -2.89 12.41
CA MET A 57 16.25 -2.62 13.53
C MET A 57 17.15 -1.41 13.28
N PHE A 58 17.68 -1.26 12.06
CA PHE A 58 18.56 -0.15 11.66
C PHE A 58 17.86 1.21 11.72
N THR A 59 16.63 1.32 11.20
CA THR A 59 15.84 2.57 11.32
C THR A 59 15.42 2.84 12.76
N ARG A 60 15.19 1.79 13.56
CA ARG A 60 14.92 1.94 15.00
C ARG A 60 16.14 2.42 15.79
N ASP A 61 17.33 1.92 15.46
CA ASP A 61 18.58 2.35 16.09
C ASP A 61 18.90 3.81 15.72
N PHE A 62 18.68 4.18 14.45
CA PHE A 62 18.73 5.57 14.03
C PHE A 62 17.77 6.45 14.83
N GLU A 63 16.50 6.06 14.95
CA GLU A 63 15.50 6.81 15.70
C GLU A 63 15.89 6.97 17.18
N LYS A 64 16.34 5.88 17.84
CA LYS A 64 16.83 5.94 19.22
C LYS A 64 18.05 6.84 19.37
N THR A 65 18.95 6.83 18.39
CA THR A 65 20.11 7.74 18.36
C THR A 65 19.67 9.20 18.29
N MET A 66 18.69 9.52 17.43
CA MET A 66 18.13 10.87 17.35
C MET A 66 17.38 11.26 18.62
N MET A 67 16.73 10.32 19.30
CA MET A 67 16.07 10.54 20.58
C MET A 67 17.03 10.98 21.71
N HIS A 68 18.33 10.70 21.59
CA HIS A 68 19.34 11.23 22.52
C HIS A 68 19.58 12.75 22.35
N TYR A 69 19.29 13.30 21.18
CA TYR A 69 19.37 14.73 20.90
C TYR A 69 18.03 15.43 21.16
N ASP A 70 16.94 14.77 20.80
CA ASP A 70 15.58 15.24 21.06
C ASP A 70 14.69 14.07 21.50
N PRO A 71 14.32 13.98 22.79
CA PRO A 71 13.45 12.92 23.30
C PRO A 71 12.07 12.82 22.62
N LYS A 72 11.63 13.88 21.92
CA LYS A 72 10.38 13.90 21.15
C LYS A 72 10.56 13.44 19.70
N PHE A 73 11.77 13.14 19.28
CA PHE A 73 12.04 12.68 17.92
C PHE A 73 11.30 11.36 17.64
N SER A 74 10.57 11.36 16.52
CA SER A 74 9.98 10.19 15.89
C SER A 74 10.43 10.20 14.44
N LEU A 75 10.92 9.07 13.92
CA LEU A 75 11.39 8.99 12.53
C LEU A 75 10.17 9.05 11.60
N PRO A 76 9.99 10.12 10.79
CA PRO A 76 8.93 10.10 9.79
C PRO A 76 9.26 9.13 8.66
N TYR A 77 8.24 8.70 7.92
CA TYR A 77 8.42 7.94 6.69
C TYR A 77 8.09 8.78 5.47
N TRP A 78 8.70 8.46 4.34
CA TRP A 78 8.37 9.06 3.04
C TRP A 78 7.57 8.05 2.22
N ASP A 79 6.27 8.31 2.05
CA ASP A 79 5.46 7.49 1.14
C ASP A 79 5.79 7.87 -0.31
N VAL A 80 6.83 7.22 -0.84
CA VAL A 80 7.36 7.39 -2.19
C VAL A 80 6.36 7.05 -3.29
N ALA A 81 5.37 6.20 -2.98
CA ALA A 81 4.38 5.77 -3.97
C ALA A 81 3.45 6.93 -4.39
N LEU A 82 3.30 7.94 -3.52
CA LEU A 82 2.57 9.17 -3.81
C LEU A 82 3.23 10.02 -4.92
N ASP A 83 4.55 9.88 -5.12
CA ASP A 83 5.31 10.60 -6.16
C ASP A 83 5.57 9.74 -7.40
N SER A 84 4.97 8.54 -7.47
CA SER A 84 5.42 7.47 -8.37
C SER A 84 5.52 7.86 -9.85
N ALA A 85 4.68 8.76 -10.38
CA ALA A 85 4.74 9.14 -11.79
C ALA A 85 5.74 10.25 -12.14
N SER A 86 6.16 11.07 -11.18
CA SER A 86 7.17 12.10 -11.40
C SER A 86 8.01 12.26 -10.14
N PRO A 87 8.82 11.26 -9.79
CA PRO A 87 9.51 11.24 -8.51
C PRO A 87 10.42 12.45 -8.29
N GLU A 88 10.99 13.00 -9.38
CA GLU A 88 11.83 14.20 -9.34
C GLU A 88 11.10 15.46 -8.85
N LYS A 89 9.77 15.46 -8.85
CA LYS A 89 8.92 16.58 -8.39
C LYS A 89 8.43 16.43 -6.96
N SER A 90 8.81 15.35 -6.28
CA SER A 90 8.42 15.12 -4.89
C SER A 90 8.74 16.33 -4.03
N ALA A 91 7.79 16.75 -3.17
CA ALA A 91 8.02 17.82 -2.19
C ALA A 91 9.26 17.53 -1.33
N ILE A 92 9.54 16.25 -1.06
CA ILE A 92 10.67 15.80 -0.24
C ILE A 92 12.00 16.14 -0.91
N LEU A 93 12.01 16.24 -2.25
CA LEU A 93 13.16 16.55 -3.08
C LEU A 93 13.24 18.05 -3.44
N THR A 94 12.78 18.92 -2.55
CA THR A 94 12.81 20.39 -2.73
C THR A 94 13.62 21.09 -1.65
N THR A 95 13.83 22.40 -1.82
CA THR A 95 14.60 23.25 -0.90
C THR A 95 14.04 23.31 0.53
N ASP A 96 12.73 23.15 0.71
CA ASP A 96 12.10 23.18 2.04
C ASP A 96 12.25 21.83 2.80
N TYR A 97 12.73 20.79 2.10
CA TYR A 97 12.94 19.44 2.59
C TYR A 97 14.39 18.98 2.32
N PHE A 98 14.57 17.77 1.77
CA PHE A 98 15.87 17.08 1.64
C PHE A 98 16.64 17.50 0.39
N GLY A 99 16.21 18.53 -0.34
CA GLY A 99 16.89 19.03 -1.54
C GLY A 99 16.63 18.19 -2.78
N GLY A 100 16.92 18.73 -3.95
CA GLY A 100 16.68 18.08 -5.25
C GLY A 100 17.90 17.36 -5.80
N ASN A 101 18.10 17.49 -7.11
CA ASN A 101 19.18 16.83 -7.84
C ASN A 101 20.57 17.41 -7.50
N GLY A 102 21.60 16.63 -7.81
CA GLY A 102 22.99 17.09 -7.76
C GLY A 102 23.32 18.16 -8.81
N ASP A 103 24.42 18.85 -8.56
CA ASP A 103 25.09 19.68 -9.54
C ASP A 103 25.67 18.83 -10.69
N GLU A 104 25.57 19.33 -11.92
CA GLU A 104 25.93 18.56 -13.12
C GLU A 104 27.41 18.18 -13.17
N ASN A 105 28.29 19.00 -12.57
CA ASN A 105 29.73 18.79 -12.60
C ASN A 105 30.23 17.99 -11.40
N THR A 106 29.64 18.22 -10.22
CA THR A 106 30.14 17.68 -8.95
C THR A 106 29.27 16.55 -8.39
N GLY A 107 28.02 16.44 -8.83
CA GLY A 107 27.01 15.55 -8.25
C GLY A 107 26.49 16.01 -6.88
N CYS A 108 27.09 17.04 -6.26
CA CYS A 108 26.71 17.52 -4.93
C CYS A 108 25.27 18.03 -4.92
N VAL A 109 24.47 17.65 -3.92
CA VAL A 109 23.10 18.19 -3.79
C VAL A 109 23.14 19.73 -3.65
N LYS A 110 22.34 20.41 -4.47
CA LYS A 110 22.43 21.87 -4.70
C LYS A 110 21.63 22.73 -3.70
N ASP A 111 20.64 22.15 -3.06
CA ASP A 111 19.64 22.83 -2.25
C ASP A 111 19.08 21.91 -1.15
N GLY A 112 18.10 22.40 -0.39
CA GLY A 112 17.54 21.68 0.74
C GLY A 112 18.48 21.57 1.93
N PHE A 113 18.04 20.83 2.94
CA PHE A 113 18.81 20.77 4.18
C PHE A 113 20.11 19.96 4.04
N VAL A 114 20.19 19.03 3.09
CA VAL A 114 21.40 18.22 2.82
C VAL A 114 22.43 18.98 2.00
N LYS A 115 22.13 20.21 1.53
CA LYS A 115 23.09 21.04 0.81
C LYS A 115 24.34 21.27 1.65
N GLY A 116 25.49 20.94 1.07
CA GLY A 116 26.79 21.13 1.73
C GLY A 116 27.06 20.15 2.86
N TRP A 117 26.21 19.13 3.06
CA TRP A 117 26.57 18.00 3.92
C TRP A 117 27.79 17.28 3.35
N ILE A 118 28.74 17.04 4.22
CA ILE A 118 29.94 16.26 3.92
C ILE A 118 29.74 14.86 4.49
N ALA A 119 29.66 13.88 3.60
CA ALA A 119 29.87 12.48 3.93
C ALA A 119 31.37 12.31 4.20
N GLN A 120 31.73 11.81 5.38
CA GLN A 120 33.13 11.52 5.72
C GLN A 120 33.54 10.11 5.31
N PHE A 121 32.54 9.23 5.14
CA PHE A 121 32.71 7.86 4.68
C PHE A 121 32.04 7.69 3.31
N PRO A 122 32.62 6.94 2.36
CA PRO A 122 33.98 6.40 2.39
C PRO A 122 35.04 7.48 2.13
N ASN A 123 34.64 8.59 1.52
CA ASN A 123 35.50 9.70 1.15
C ASN A 123 34.91 10.98 1.73
N ASN A 124 35.76 11.95 2.09
CA ASN A 124 35.35 13.23 2.65
C ASN A 124 34.81 14.18 1.57
N GLU A 125 33.63 13.87 1.05
CA GLU A 125 32.99 14.53 -0.08
C GLU A 125 31.56 14.99 0.27
N CYS A 126 30.99 15.87 -0.55
CA CYS A 126 29.60 16.24 -0.43
C CYS A 126 28.67 15.02 -0.65
N VAL A 127 27.48 15.03 -0.05
CA VAL A 127 26.43 14.07 -0.41
C VAL A 127 26.01 14.28 -1.86
N LYS A 128 25.96 13.20 -2.64
CA LYS A 128 25.70 13.26 -4.10
C LYS A 128 24.35 12.66 -4.49
N ARG A 129 23.72 13.27 -5.49
CA ARG A 129 22.55 12.72 -6.23
C ARG A 129 22.73 12.90 -7.72
N SER A 130 22.11 12.04 -8.51
CA SER A 130 22.12 12.11 -9.97
C SER A 130 20.84 11.48 -10.51
N PHE A 131 19.81 12.31 -10.70
CA PHE A 131 18.54 11.87 -11.28
C PHE A 131 18.78 11.42 -12.73
N SER A 132 18.49 10.13 -12.99
CA SER A 132 18.70 9.41 -14.26
C SER A 132 19.97 9.81 -15.01
N GLU A 133 21.11 9.73 -14.32
CA GLU A 133 22.44 9.97 -14.91
C GLU A 133 22.63 11.38 -15.50
N GLY A 134 21.84 12.37 -15.03
CA GLY A 134 22.08 13.80 -15.25
C GLY A 134 21.01 14.52 -16.07
N ASP A 135 20.02 13.83 -16.65
CA ASP A 135 18.95 14.49 -17.42
C ASP A 135 17.86 15.15 -16.53
N GLY A 136 17.94 14.92 -15.22
CA GLY A 136 17.08 15.54 -14.22
C GLY A 136 15.71 14.88 -14.06
N LYS A 137 15.40 13.82 -14.81
CA LYS A 137 14.15 13.06 -14.66
C LYS A 137 14.38 11.80 -13.85
N ILE A 138 13.35 11.28 -13.21
CA ILE A 138 13.41 9.97 -12.56
C ILE A 138 12.39 9.06 -13.24
N GLU A 139 12.81 7.86 -13.61
CA GLU A 139 11.88 6.85 -14.12
C GLU A 139 10.80 6.56 -13.08
N PRO A 140 9.53 6.39 -13.49
CA PRO A 140 8.45 6.18 -12.55
C PRO A 140 8.66 5.00 -11.60
N TRP A 141 8.26 5.19 -10.35
CA TRP A 141 8.31 4.18 -9.30
C TRP A 141 7.04 3.33 -9.24
N SER A 142 7.08 2.29 -8.42
CA SER A 142 5.92 1.45 -8.13
C SER A 142 4.78 2.29 -7.55
N THR A 143 3.62 2.23 -8.22
CA THR A 143 2.41 2.90 -7.76
C THR A 143 1.77 2.15 -6.59
N PRO A 144 0.88 2.79 -5.81
CA PRO A 144 0.16 2.13 -4.72
C PRO A 144 -0.62 0.87 -5.15
N GLU A 145 -1.13 0.82 -6.37
CA GLU A 145 -1.81 -0.37 -6.92
C GLU A 145 -0.84 -1.54 -7.12
N LEU A 146 0.37 -1.26 -7.63
CA LEU A 146 1.41 -2.28 -7.79
C LEU A 146 1.86 -2.83 -6.43
N LEU A 147 2.03 -1.94 -5.44
CA LEU A 147 2.41 -2.33 -4.07
C LEU A 147 1.31 -3.14 -3.38
N THR A 148 0.05 -2.74 -3.55
CA THR A 148 -1.11 -3.50 -3.06
C THR A 148 -1.13 -4.90 -3.66
N SER A 149 -0.89 -5.01 -4.97
CA SER A 149 -0.79 -6.30 -5.65
C SER A 149 0.35 -7.15 -5.07
N ASP A 150 1.53 -6.58 -4.85
CA ASP A 150 2.66 -7.31 -4.25
C ASP A 150 2.36 -7.82 -2.84
N MET A 151 1.75 -7.00 -2.00
CA MET A 151 1.38 -7.42 -0.64
C MET A 151 0.34 -8.55 -0.66
N GLN A 152 -0.65 -8.50 -1.56
CA GLN A 152 -1.74 -9.48 -1.59
C GLN A 152 -1.33 -10.83 -2.21
N LEU A 153 -0.43 -10.80 -3.20
CA LEU A 153 0.01 -11.98 -3.93
C LEU A 153 1.16 -12.72 -3.28
N ALA A 154 1.92 -12.05 -2.42
CA ALA A 154 3.05 -12.68 -1.76
C ALA A 154 2.64 -13.99 -1.07
N GLU A 155 3.28 -15.08 -1.46
CA GLU A 155 2.99 -16.42 -0.93
C GLU A 155 3.45 -16.59 0.52
N GLY A 156 4.50 -15.84 0.90
CA GLY A 156 5.07 -15.78 2.24
C GLY A 156 6.08 -14.64 2.34
N TYR A 157 6.79 -14.57 3.46
CA TYR A 157 7.73 -13.49 3.77
C TYR A 157 8.81 -13.31 2.70
N ASP A 158 9.45 -14.38 2.26
CA ASP A 158 10.57 -14.31 1.31
C ASP A 158 10.15 -13.77 -0.07
N ASP A 159 8.95 -14.13 -0.52
CA ASP A 159 8.37 -13.59 -1.76
C ASP A 159 7.99 -12.12 -1.59
N PHE A 160 7.32 -11.76 -0.49
CA PHE A 160 7.01 -10.36 -0.18
C PHE A 160 8.27 -9.47 -0.13
N ARG A 161 9.28 -9.90 0.64
CA ARG A 161 10.59 -9.25 0.74
C ARG A 161 11.18 -9.05 -0.65
N SER A 162 11.25 -10.10 -1.47
CA SER A 162 11.82 -10.02 -2.83
C SER A 162 11.12 -8.97 -3.68
N ARG A 163 9.79 -8.94 -3.65
CA ARG A 163 8.99 -7.98 -4.42
C ARG A 163 9.27 -6.53 -4.01
N ILE A 164 9.34 -6.26 -2.71
CA ILE A 164 9.62 -4.92 -2.18
C ILE A 164 11.07 -4.51 -2.44
N GLU A 165 12.02 -5.38 -2.14
CA GLU A 165 13.45 -5.13 -2.25
C GLU A 165 13.89 -4.85 -3.70
N PHE A 166 13.37 -5.63 -4.65
CA PHE A 166 13.70 -5.51 -6.07
C PHE A 166 12.71 -4.64 -6.86
N GLY A 167 11.61 -4.24 -6.23
CA GLY A 167 10.66 -3.26 -6.74
C GLY A 167 10.97 -1.87 -6.20
N LEU A 168 10.10 -1.39 -5.30
CA LEU A 168 10.11 -0.02 -4.81
C LEU A 168 11.44 0.41 -4.19
N HIS A 169 12.06 -0.46 -3.39
CA HIS A 169 13.36 -0.17 -2.76
C HIS A 169 14.44 0.14 -3.80
N GLY A 170 14.65 -0.79 -4.74
CA GLY A 170 15.63 -0.59 -5.80
C GLY A 170 15.30 0.60 -6.71
N GLN A 171 14.03 0.87 -7.00
CA GLN A 171 13.60 2.00 -7.83
C GLN A 171 13.98 3.36 -7.22
N VAL A 172 13.78 3.55 -5.91
CA VAL A 172 14.12 4.80 -5.22
C VAL A 172 15.64 4.99 -5.17
N HIS A 173 16.38 3.95 -4.76
CA HIS A 173 17.84 4.00 -4.71
C HIS A 173 18.47 4.29 -6.09
N ASN A 174 17.98 3.63 -7.15
CA ASN A 174 18.49 3.85 -8.50
C ASN A 174 18.04 5.20 -9.08
N GLY A 175 16.82 5.64 -8.80
CA GLY A 175 16.25 6.88 -9.33
C GLY A 175 16.95 8.14 -8.80
N LEU A 176 17.29 8.17 -7.52
CA LEU A 176 17.99 9.31 -6.93
C LEU A 176 19.49 9.33 -7.28
N GLY A 177 20.08 8.17 -7.58
CA GLY A 177 21.48 8.05 -7.98
C GLY A 177 22.45 8.48 -6.88
N GLY A 178 23.69 8.79 -7.28
CA GLY A 178 24.74 9.27 -6.38
C GLY A 178 25.01 8.34 -5.20
N ASP A 179 25.12 8.90 -3.99
CA ASP A 179 25.39 8.13 -2.78
C ASP A 179 24.25 7.18 -2.47
N LEU A 180 23.00 7.57 -2.75
CA LEU A 180 21.83 6.73 -2.52
C LEU A 180 21.85 5.44 -3.35
N ARG A 181 22.48 5.40 -4.53
CA ARG A 181 22.62 4.17 -5.33
C ARG A 181 23.72 3.22 -4.80
N SER A 182 24.55 3.69 -3.88
CA SER A 182 25.68 2.94 -3.33
C SER A 182 25.29 2.09 -2.11
N MET A 183 26.26 1.39 -1.50
CA MET A 183 26.06 0.71 -0.21
C MET A 183 26.40 1.60 1.00
N PHE A 184 26.88 2.82 0.77
CA PHE A 184 26.94 3.88 1.78
C PHE A 184 25.78 4.87 1.62
N SER A 185 24.67 4.39 1.07
CA SER A 185 23.43 5.16 0.86
C SER A 185 22.89 5.88 2.11
N PRO A 186 23.10 5.42 3.36
CA PRO A 186 22.70 6.20 4.53
C PRO A 186 23.39 7.57 4.68
N ASN A 187 24.44 7.88 3.90
CA ASN A 187 25.01 9.23 3.81
C ASN A 187 23.97 10.28 3.43
N ASP A 188 22.98 9.88 2.62
CA ASP A 188 21.83 10.71 2.30
C ASP A 188 20.68 10.40 3.27
N ALA A 189 20.26 11.40 4.05
CA ALA A 189 19.27 11.21 5.11
C ALA A 189 17.88 10.77 4.61
N VAL A 190 17.55 10.94 3.32
CA VAL A 190 16.29 10.37 2.77
C VAL A 190 16.27 8.84 2.88
N PHE A 191 17.43 8.19 3.02
CA PHE A 191 17.55 6.75 3.27
C PHE A 191 16.63 6.30 4.40
N PHE A 192 16.69 6.99 5.54
CA PHE A 192 15.98 6.57 6.75
C PHE A 192 14.47 6.72 6.61
N LEU A 193 14.01 7.75 5.88
CA LEU A 193 12.60 7.96 5.59
C LEU A 193 12.07 6.94 4.59
N HIS A 194 12.86 6.62 3.57
CA HIS A 194 12.54 5.58 2.59
C HIS A 194 12.44 4.21 3.27
N HIS A 195 13.43 3.84 4.09
CA HIS A 195 13.44 2.56 4.80
C HIS A 195 12.40 2.48 5.92
N ALA A 196 12.02 3.60 6.55
CA ALA A 196 10.84 3.64 7.41
C ALA A 196 9.55 3.36 6.63
N ASN A 197 9.46 3.76 5.36
CA ASN A 197 8.32 3.39 4.52
C ASN A 197 8.35 1.91 4.10
N LEU A 198 9.51 1.33 3.84
CA LEU A 198 9.63 -0.12 3.59
C LEU A 198 9.20 -0.93 4.82
N ASP A 199 9.61 -0.49 6.00
CA ASP A 199 9.19 -1.07 7.26
C ASP A 199 7.67 -0.96 7.48
N ARG A 200 7.09 0.21 7.16
CA ARG A 200 5.63 0.40 7.14
C ARG A 200 4.93 -0.58 6.20
N LEU A 201 5.41 -0.75 4.97
CA LEU A 201 4.85 -1.68 3.99
C LEU A 201 4.93 -3.14 4.49
N TRP A 202 6.05 -3.51 5.12
CA TRP A 202 6.16 -4.81 5.75
C TRP A 202 5.16 -4.99 6.89
N TRP A 203 5.00 -3.97 7.75
CA TRP A 203 4.01 -4.01 8.81
C TRP A 203 2.57 -4.10 8.25
N LYS A 204 2.26 -3.42 7.15
CA LYS A 204 0.98 -3.59 6.44
C LYS A 204 0.78 -5.03 5.98
N TRP A 205 1.78 -5.62 5.31
CA TRP A 205 1.73 -7.01 4.86
C TRP A 205 1.54 -8.01 6.02
N GLN A 206 2.26 -7.81 7.14
CA GLN A 206 2.12 -8.61 8.35
C GLN A 206 0.68 -8.56 8.90
N ASN A 207 0.02 -7.41 8.78
CA ASN A 207 -1.36 -7.20 9.24
C ASN A 207 -2.44 -7.55 8.22
N LEU A 208 -2.09 -8.00 7.01
CA LEU A 208 -3.08 -8.54 6.06
C LEU A 208 -3.66 -9.88 6.53
N LYS A 209 -2.86 -10.71 7.20
CA LYS A 209 -3.25 -12.03 7.69
C LYS A 209 -2.51 -12.35 8.98
N LEU A 210 -3.16 -12.99 9.94
CA LEU A 210 -2.51 -13.43 11.18
C LEU A 210 -1.29 -14.35 10.95
N THR A 211 -1.30 -15.15 9.88
CA THR A 211 -0.19 -16.02 9.51
C THR A 211 1.07 -15.24 9.13
N ASN A 212 0.94 -14.00 8.63
CA ASN A 212 2.06 -13.20 8.17
C ASN A 212 2.82 -12.52 9.33
N ILE A 213 2.20 -12.40 10.52
CA ILE A 213 2.78 -11.66 11.66
C ILE A 213 4.18 -12.17 12.03
N LEU A 214 4.36 -13.49 12.08
CA LEU A 214 5.63 -14.14 12.42
C LEU A 214 6.21 -14.93 11.24
N ASP A 215 5.68 -14.74 10.03
CA ASP A 215 6.21 -15.43 8.86
C ASP A 215 7.61 -14.90 8.53
N TYR A 216 8.56 -15.83 8.47
CA TYR A 216 9.97 -15.57 8.20
C TYR A 216 10.58 -16.85 7.65
N ASN A 217 10.73 -16.88 6.33
CA ASN A 217 11.26 -18.00 5.57
C ASN A 217 12.29 -17.52 4.54
N GLY A 218 12.91 -18.46 3.83
CA GLY A 218 13.93 -18.20 2.82
C GLY A 218 15.29 -18.79 3.20
N GLU A 219 16.24 -18.72 2.27
CA GLU A 219 17.57 -19.27 2.47
C GLU A 219 18.60 -18.16 2.73
N ASP A 220 19.43 -18.33 3.75
CA ASP A 220 20.62 -17.50 3.94
C ASP A 220 21.65 -17.91 2.88
N ASN A 221 21.89 -17.04 1.91
CA ASN A 221 22.80 -17.31 0.79
C ASN A 221 24.25 -17.63 1.23
N LEU A 222 24.65 -17.21 2.44
CA LEU A 222 25.99 -17.41 2.97
C LEU A 222 26.10 -18.71 3.78
N LYS A 223 25.04 -19.09 4.49
CA LYS A 223 24.98 -20.36 5.25
C LYS A 223 24.42 -21.53 4.44
N LYS A 224 23.72 -21.25 3.34
CA LYS A 224 22.95 -22.22 2.53
C LYS A 224 21.97 -23.04 3.38
N THR A 225 21.39 -22.38 4.37
CA THR A 225 20.42 -22.96 5.30
C THR A 225 19.18 -22.10 5.36
N GLN A 226 18.05 -22.72 5.65
CA GLN A 226 16.80 -22.00 5.92
C GLN A 226 16.98 -21.09 7.14
N VAL A 227 16.50 -19.86 7.02
CA VAL A 227 16.53 -18.91 8.13
C VAL A 227 15.52 -19.29 9.21
N THR A 228 15.80 -18.87 10.43
CA THR A 228 14.92 -19.07 11.58
C THR A 228 14.69 -17.78 12.33
N LEU A 229 13.59 -17.71 13.05
CA LEU A 229 13.27 -16.59 13.94
C LEU A 229 14.29 -16.40 15.08
N GLN A 230 15.19 -17.36 15.30
CA GLN A 230 16.23 -17.33 16.34
C GLN A 230 17.57 -16.85 15.78
N ASP A 231 17.67 -16.68 14.46
CA ASP A 231 18.87 -16.17 13.84
C ASP A 231 19.13 -14.74 14.34
N LYS A 232 20.38 -14.45 14.68
CA LYS A 232 20.79 -13.11 15.07
C LYS A 232 20.84 -12.21 13.86
N LEU A 233 20.34 -11.00 14.01
CA LEU A 233 20.48 -9.93 13.03
C LEU A 233 21.96 -9.56 12.92
N GLN A 234 22.54 -9.55 11.72
CA GLN A 234 23.96 -9.23 11.56
C GLN A 234 24.32 -7.87 12.21
N HIS A 235 25.37 -7.82 13.03
CA HIS A 235 25.78 -6.64 13.83
C HIS A 235 24.80 -6.14 14.91
N TYR A 236 23.66 -6.81 15.09
CA TYR A 236 22.77 -6.62 16.22
C TYR A 236 22.72 -7.91 17.04
N GLU A 237 22.77 -7.82 18.37
CA GLU A 237 22.70 -9.03 19.20
C GLU A 237 21.28 -9.63 19.27
N ASN A 238 20.29 -8.89 18.75
CA ASN A 238 18.88 -9.27 18.74
C ASN A 238 18.60 -10.41 17.74
N PRO A 239 17.88 -11.46 18.16
CA PRO A 239 17.30 -12.42 17.23
C PRO A 239 16.13 -11.82 16.43
N VAL A 240 15.85 -12.39 15.25
CA VAL A 240 14.79 -11.91 14.34
C VAL A 240 13.42 -11.82 15.03
N ASN A 241 13.06 -12.78 15.88
CA ASN A 241 11.75 -12.77 16.59
C ASN A 241 11.50 -11.49 17.40
N GLU A 242 12.54 -10.81 17.90
CA GLU A 242 12.40 -9.58 18.68
C GLU A 242 12.02 -8.36 17.84
N VAL A 243 12.19 -8.43 16.52
CA VAL A 243 11.86 -7.32 15.60
C VAL A 243 10.61 -7.59 14.75
N MET A 244 9.98 -8.76 14.88
CA MET A 244 8.84 -9.10 14.03
C MET A 244 7.59 -8.28 14.34
N VAL A 245 7.40 -7.80 15.58
CA VAL A 245 6.13 -7.20 16.01
C VAL A 245 6.37 -5.80 16.55
N LEU A 246 5.63 -4.83 16.01
CA LEU A 246 5.64 -3.45 16.49
C LEU A 246 4.80 -3.28 17.76
N GLY A 247 5.17 -2.30 18.59
CA GLY A 247 4.52 -2.00 19.88
C GLY A 247 5.06 -2.77 21.08
N TYR A 248 6.06 -3.63 20.90
CA TYR A 248 6.65 -4.46 21.95
C TYR A 248 8.16 -4.27 22.05
N ALA A 249 8.70 -4.40 23.26
CA ALA A 249 10.14 -4.34 23.56
C ALA A 249 10.85 -3.16 22.87
N ASP A 250 11.97 -3.43 22.19
CA ASP A 250 12.72 -2.40 21.48
C ASP A 250 12.01 -1.82 20.26
N MET A 251 10.98 -2.50 19.75
CA MET A 251 10.11 -2.07 18.66
C MET A 251 8.87 -1.30 19.16
N CYS A 252 8.97 -0.57 20.28
CA CYS A 252 7.88 0.23 20.84
C CYS A 252 7.59 1.52 20.03
N TYR A 253 7.14 1.36 18.78
CA TYR A 253 6.65 2.40 17.89
C TYR A 253 5.53 1.85 16.98
N SER A 254 4.77 2.74 16.32
CA SER A 254 3.71 2.40 15.36
C SER A 254 3.78 3.27 14.12
N TYR A 255 2.96 2.94 13.12
CA TYR A 255 2.64 3.80 11.99
C TYR A 255 1.20 4.30 12.12
N ASN A 256 0.95 5.57 11.79
CA ASN A 256 -0.37 6.19 11.94
C ASN A 256 -1.45 5.62 10.99
N ASP A 257 -1.05 4.95 9.91
CA ASP A 257 -1.96 4.49 8.86
C ASP A 257 -2.03 2.95 8.74
N VAL A 258 -1.55 2.23 9.76
CA VAL A 258 -1.64 0.76 9.81
C VAL A 258 -2.48 0.33 11.00
N ASN A 259 -3.63 -0.27 10.71
CA ASN A 259 -4.45 -0.93 11.74
C ASN A 259 -3.81 -2.26 12.12
N SER A 260 -3.20 -2.31 13.31
CA SER A 260 -2.59 -3.54 13.83
C SER A 260 -3.65 -4.57 14.21
N LEU A 261 -3.48 -5.81 13.75
CA LEU A 261 -4.24 -6.97 14.21
C LEU A 261 -4.00 -7.19 15.70
N ASP A 262 -5.03 -7.63 16.42
CA ASP A 262 -4.88 -8.05 17.82
C ASP A 262 -4.13 -9.40 17.89
N VAL A 263 -2.83 -9.31 18.19
CA VAL A 263 -1.93 -10.46 18.31
C VAL A 263 -2.00 -11.16 19.67
N SER A 264 -2.74 -10.61 20.65
CA SER A 264 -2.80 -11.14 22.03
C SER A 264 -3.41 -12.55 22.11
N SER A 265 -4.25 -12.90 21.12
CA SER A 265 -4.94 -14.19 21.00
C SER A 265 -4.12 -15.27 20.26
N PHE A 266 -3.01 -14.90 19.61
CA PHE A 266 -2.25 -15.80 18.75
C PHE A 266 -1.33 -16.73 19.55
N ARG A 267 -1.52 -18.06 19.44
CA ARG A 267 -0.75 -19.07 20.18
C ARG A 267 0.78 -18.97 19.97
N GLY A 268 1.23 -18.56 18.78
CA GLY A 268 2.66 -18.34 18.49
C GLY A 268 3.27 -17.18 19.28
N PHE A 269 2.45 -16.17 19.62
CA PHE A 269 2.88 -15.00 20.39
C PHE A 269 3.16 -15.35 21.86
N ARG A 270 2.35 -16.25 22.46
CA ARG A 270 2.59 -16.76 23.82
C ARG A 270 3.90 -17.54 23.94
N SER A 271 4.30 -18.30 22.92
CA SER A 271 5.55 -19.06 22.93
C SER A 271 6.80 -18.15 22.87
N ALA A 272 6.74 -17.07 22.08
CA ALA A 272 7.82 -16.09 21.97
C ALA A 272 7.94 -15.20 23.23
N THR A 273 6.82 -14.82 23.83
CA THR A 273 6.79 -13.98 25.05
C THR A 273 7.05 -14.76 26.34
N GLN A 274 6.75 -16.07 26.40
CA GLN A 274 6.99 -16.89 27.59
C GLN A 274 8.49 -17.21 27.82
N LYS A 275 9.35 -17.02 26.81
CA LYS A 275 10.82 -17.06 26.96
C LYS A 275 11.45 -15.73 27.41
N LEU A 276 10.67 -14.65 27.48
CA LEU A 276 11.08 -13.34 28.03
C LEU A 276 10.80 -13.22 29.54
N GLU A 277 10.41 -14.30 30.22
CA GLU A 277 10.56 -14.37 31.67
C GLU A 277 12.05 -14.30 31.99
N VAL A 278 12.48 -13.08 32.35
CA VAL A 278 13.77 -12.75 32.94
C VAL A 278 14.18 -13.88 33.88
N SER A 279 15.23 -14.62 33.49
CA SER A 279 15.87 -15.63 34.32
C SER A 279 15.99 -15.09 35.75
N SER A 280 15.66 -15.93 36.74
CA SER A 280 15.80 -15.60 38.17
C SER A 280 17.20 -15.07 38.53
N GLU A 281 18.20 -15.39 37.70
CA GLU A 281 19.58 -14.93 37.80
C GLU A 281 19.76 -13.43 37.44
N VAL A 282 18.95 -12.89 36.53
CA VAL A 282 18.96 -11.46 36.14
C VAL A 282 18.16 -10.62 37.13
N LYS A 283 17.05 -11.15 37.68
CA LYS A 283 16.29 -10.50 38.77
C LYS A 283 17.15 -10.27 40.02
N ASN A 284 18.01 -11.23 40.35
CA ASN A 284 18.93 -11.09 41.49
C ASN A 284 20.03 -10.06 41.23
N LYS A 285 20.59 -10.00 40.02
CA LYS A 285 21.61 -9.00 39.65
C LYS A 285 21.07 -7.57 39.60
N ILE A 286 19.81 -7.37 39.18
CA ILE A 286 19.16 -6.04 39.20
C ILE A 286 18.78 -5.63 40.63
N GLY A 287 18.37 -6.58 41.48
CA GLY A 287 18.07 -6.33 42.89
C GLY A 287 19.28 -5.90 43.73
N ASP A 288 20.48 -6.32 43.33
CA ASP A 288 21.73 -5.93 43.99
C ASP A 288 22.29 -4.59 43.45
N ALA A 289 22.04 -4.27 42.18
CA ALA A 289 22.44 -2.98 41.58
C ALA A 289 21.56 -1.80 42.05
N LEU A 290 20.29 -2.04 42.39
CA LEU A 290 19.34 -1.01 42.84
C LEU A 290 19.42 -0.67 44.34
N LYS A 291 20.33 -1.31 45.10
CA LYS A 291 20.52 -1.02 46.54
C LYS A 291 21.54 0.08 46.84
N ASN A 292 22.33 0.53 45.85
CA ASN A 292 23.51 1.35 46.14
C ASN A 292 23.55 2.77 45.56
N ASP A 293 22.54 3.26 44.85
CA ASP A 293 22.55 4.66 44.40
C ASP A 293 21.20 5.36 44.65
N ILE A 294 21.12 6.01 45.81
CA ILE A 294 20.10 7.02 46.11
C ILE A 294 20.63 8.36 45.58
N ILE A 295 20.06 8.86 44.49
CA ILE A 295 20.06 10.29 44.17
C ILE A 295 18.64 10.69 43.73
N GLU A 296 18.15 11.75 44.38
CA GLU A 296 16.78 12.25 44.38
C GLU A 296 16.27 12.75 43.01
N ASN A 297 15.00 12.49 42.74
CA ASN A 297 14.25 12.92 41.56
C ASN A 297 13.30 14.08 41.95
N PRO A 298 13.53 15.33 41.53
CA PRO A 298 12.54 16.39 41.65
C PRO A 298 11.67 16.43 40.38
N PHE A 299 10.40 16.86 40.53
CA PHE A 299 9.36 17.00 39.49
C PHE A 299 8.35 15.85 39.36
N GLN A 300 7.73 15.52 40.50
CA GLN A 300 6.32 15.14 40.55
C GLN A 300 5.47 16.41 40.73
N ASN A 301 4.82 16.88 39.66
CA ASN A 301 3.47 17.45 39.68
C ASN A 301 3.17 18.16 38.35
N GLN A 302 2.28 17.57 37.55
CA GLN A 302 1.10 18.25 37.01
C GLN A 302 0.23 17.25 36.24
N THR A 303 -0.84 16.81 36.89
CA THR A 303 -2.00 16.18 36.25
C THR A 303 -3.04 17.25 35.95
N LYS A 304 -3.51 17.33 34.70
CA LYS A 304 -4.90 17.69 34.37
C LYS A 304 -5.27 17.20 32.96
N PRO A 305 -6.51 16.73 32.74
CA PRO A 305 -6.92 16.09 31.50
C PRO A 305 -7.44 17.13 30.49
N VAL A 306 -7.07 16.98 29.22
CA VAL A 306 -7.69 17.70 28.09
C VAL A 306 -8.47 16.69 27.27
N THR A 307 -9.79 16.83 27.30
CA THR A 307 -10.72 16.31 26.30
C THR A 307 -10.76 17.29 25.13
N THR A 308 -10.61 16.81 23.88
CA THR A 308 -11.55 16.98 22.76
C THR A 308 -10.93 16.52 21.43
N GLU A 309 -11.71 15.68 20.74
CA GLU A 309 -12.00 15.69 19.30
C GLU A 309 -10.92 15.39 18.26
N ASN A 310 -11.25 14.36 17.46
CA ASN A 310 -10.71 14.05 16.15
C ASN A 310 -10.68 15.27 15.24
N ALA A 311 -9.48 15.68 14.82
CA ALA A 311 -9.26 16.37 13.56
C ALA A 311 -7.85 16.04 13.08
N ASN A 312 -7.76 15.39 11.91
CA ASN A 312 -6.51 15.26 11.17
C ASN A 312 -5.98 16.68 10.89
N PRO A 313 -4.75 17.04 11.30
CA PRO A 313 -4.17 18.32 10.92
C PRO A 313 -3.72 18.24 9.45
N VAL A 314 -4.41 18.99 8.60
CA VAL A 314 -4.08 19.18 7.18
C VAL A 314 -2.99 20.26 7.08
N LEU A 315 -2.02 20.02 6.19
CA LEU A 315 -0.90 20.92 5.90
C LEU A 315 -1.33 22.21 5.22
N PRO A 316 -0.46 23.24 5.20
CA PRO A 316 -0.68 24.42 4.38
C PRO A 316 -0.74 24.05 2.88
N GLU A 317 -1.94 24.09 2.33
CA GLU A 317 -2.34 23.77 0.93
C GLU A 317 -1.34 24.29 -0.13
N LYS A 318 -0.76 25.48 0.10
CA LYS A 318 0.14 26.19 -0.82
C LYS A 318 1.51 25.55 -1.07
N GLU A 319 2.03 24.71 -0.17
CA GLU A 319 3.32 24.03 -0.40
C GLU A 319 3.15 22.67 -1.10
N LEU A 320 2.04 21.97 -0.85
CA LEU A 320 1.68 20.73 -1.56
C LEU A 320 1.24 20.98 -3.00
N GLU A 321 0.48 22.05 -3.25
CA GLU A 321 0.11 22.48 -4.61
C GLU A 321 1.34 22.69 -5.51
N LYS A 322 2.44 23.22 -4.98
CA LYS A 322 3.71 23.42 -5.73
C LYS A 322 4.35 22.11 -6.17
N SER A 323 4.11 21.02 -5.44
CA SER A 323 4.60 19.67 -5.78
C SER A 323 3.65 18.90 -6.71
N GLY A 324 2.46 19.46 -7.00
CA GLY A 324 1.47 18.82 -7.85
C GLY A 324 0.80 17.61 -7.21
N ILE A 325 0.74 17.54 -5.88
CA ILE A 325 0.13 16.44 -5.11
C ILE A 325 -0.86 17.04 -4.11
N SER A 326 -2.10 16.53 -4.09
CA SER A 326 -3.16 16.93 -3.15
C SER A 326 -3.43 15.82 -2.14
N SER A 327 -3.50 16.17 -0.86
CA SER A 327 -3.95 15.28 0.24
C SER A 327 -5.27 15.75 0.85
N SER A 328 -5.97 16.70 0.20
CA SER A 328 -7.29 17.19 0.64
C SER A 328 -8.31 16.05 0.56
N MET A 329 -9.13 15.91 1.60
CA MET A 329 -10.21 14.93 1.63
C MET A 329 -11.23 15.21 0.50
N GLU A 330 -11.51 16.47 0.17
CA GLU A 330 -12.38 16.83 -0.94
C GLU A 330 -11.83 16.33 -2.28
N ASP A 331 -10.53 16.52 -2.52
CA ASP A 331 -9.89 16.08 -3.77
C ASP A 331 -9.76 14.56 -3.85
N LEU A 332 -9.41 13.91 -2.73
CA LEU A 332 -9.40 12.45 -2.60
C LEU A 332 -10.78 11.86 -2.94
N VAL A 333 -11.84 12.38 -2.33
CA VAL A 333 -13.21 11.91 -2.58
C VAL A 333 -13.61 12.14 -4.03
N LYS A 334 -13.32 13.31 -4.60
CA LYS A 334 -13.61 13.60 -6.02
C LYS A 334 -12.95 12.61 -6.97
N VAL A 335 -11.69 12.26 -6.72
CA VAL A 335 -10.92 11.33 -7.56
C VAL A 335 -11.43 9.90 -7.40
N VAL A 336 -11.71 9.46 -6.17
CA VAL A 336 -12.17 8.09 -5.89
C VAL A 336 -13.60 7.83 -6.41
N GLU A 337 -14.45 8.86 -6.50
CA GLU A 337 -15.80 8.74 -7.05
C GLU A 337 -15.80 8.39 -8.55
N ILE A 338 -14.70 8.60 -9.26
CA ILE A 338 -14.67 8.43 -10.71
C ILE A 338 -14.57 6.94 -11.09
N PRO A 339 -15.54 6.41 -11.86
CA PRO A 339 -15.60 4.99 -12.14
C PRO A 339 -14.36 4.41 -12.84
N ASP A 340 -13.71 5.17 -13.74
CA ASP A 340 -12.54 4.71 -14.48
C ASP A 340 -11.24 4.75 -13.68
N MET A 341 -11.26 5.36 -12.49
CA MET A 341 -10.15 5.36 -11.52
C MET A 341 -10.27 4.24 -10.49
N SER A 342 -11.35 3.45 -10.54
CA SER A 342 -11.56 2.29 -9.68
C SER A 342 -11.06 1.02 -10.35
N ILE A 343 -10.04 0.38 -9.76
CA ILE A 343 -9.49 -0.89 -10.26
C ILE A 343 -10.58 -1.96 -10.33
N ALA A 344 -11.45 -2.02 -9.32
CA ALA A 344 -12.54 -3.00 -9.25
C ALA A 344 -13.58 -2.82 -10.36
N LYS A 345 -13.73 -1.61 -10.91
CA LYS A 345 -14.61 -1.34 -12.05
C LYS A 345 -13.90 -1.50 -13.39
N ALA A 346 -12.63 -1.11 -13.47
CA ALA A 346 -11.86 -1.16 -14.71
C ALA A 346 -11.48 -2.59 -15.09
N LEU A 347 -11.17 -3.46 -14.12
CA LEU A 347 -10.67 -4.79 -14.40
C LEU A 347 -11.76 -5.86 -14.44
N ASN A 348 -11.62 -6.79 -15.39
CA ASN A 348 -12.44 -7.99 -15.39
C ASN A 348 -12.12 -8.90 -14.19
N LYS A 349 -13.06 -9.80 -13.87
CA LYS A 349 -12.98 -10.69 -12.71
C LYS A 349 -11.72 -11.56 -12.70
N SER A 350 -11.27 -12.03 -13.87
CA SER A 350 -10.06 -12.87 -13.99
C SER A 350 -8.80 -12.11 -13.62
N THR A 351 -8.66 -10.87 -14.09
CA THR A 351 -7.53 -10.00 -13.74
C THR A 351 -7.54 -9.66 -12.25
N ILE A 352 -8.72 -9.36 -11.68
CA ILE A 352 -8.86 -9.12 -10.22
C ILE A 352 -8.45 -10.36 -9.43
N TYR A 353 -8.92 -11.56 -9.81
CA TYR A 353 -8.49 -12.81 -9.17
C TYR A 353 -6.98 -13.01 -9.25
N LYS A 354 -6.37 -12.70 -10.39
CA LYS A 354 -4.93 -12.89 -10.62
C LYS A 354 -4.07 -11.92 -9.82
N PHE A 355 -4.43 -10.64 -9.77
CA PHE A 355 -3.53 -9.60 -9.25
C PHE A 355 -3.95 -9.00 -7.90
N PHE A 356 -5.22 -9.14 -7.54
CA PHE A 356 -5.82 -8.59 -6.32
C PHE A 356 -6.76 -9.61 -5.67
N PRO A 357 -6.29 -10.83 -5.35
CA PRO A 357 -7.14 -11.93 -4.91
C PRO A 357 -7.90 -11.63 -3.62
N MET A 358 -7.40 -10.72 -2.76
CA MET A 358 -8.10 -10.36 -1.53
C MET A 358 -9.38 -9.57 -1.80
N LEU A 359 -9.47 -8.85 -2.92
CA LEU A 359 -10.71 -8.20 -3.35
C LEU A 359 -11.80 -9.23 -3.65
N THR A 360 -11.47 -10.48 -3.91
CA THR A 360 -12.49 -11.48 -4.32
C THR A 360 -13.11 -12.27 -3.18
N LYS A 361 -12.63 -12.06 -1.94
CA LYS A 361 -13.00 -12.87 -0.76
C LYS A 361 -14.13 -12.29 0.09
N THR A 362 -14.56 -11.05 -0.16
CA THR A 362 -15.62 -10.32 0.57
C THR A 362 -16.37 -9.40 -0.40
N PRO A 363 -17.58 -8.91 -0.06
CA PRO A 363 -18.25 -7.93 -0.92
C PRO A 363 -17.39 -6.67 -1.04
N VAL A 364 -16.91 -6.42 -2.27
CA VAL A 364 -16.07 -5.29 -2.66
C VAL A 364 -16.91 -4.02 -2.59
N SER A 365 -16.58 -3.12 -1.67
CA SER A 365 -17.03 -1.72 -1.79
C SER A 365 -16.09 -0.99 -2.74
N SER A 366 -16.53 0.11 -3.35
CA SER A 366 -15.61 0.98 -4.13
C SER A 366 -14.45 1.55 -3.31
N LEU A 367 -14.47 1.37 -1.98
CA LEU A 367 -13.47 1.77 -0.99
C LEU A 367 -12.59 0.60 -0.51
N SER A 368 -12.83 -0.62 -1.01
CA SER A 368 -12.12 -1.84 -0.56
C SER A 368 -10.75 -2.05 -1.23
N VAL A 369 -10.43 -1.20 -2.21
CA VAL A 369 -9.05 -0.95 -2.64
C VAL A 369 -8.53 0.16 -1.72
N GLU A 370 -7.37 -0.06 -1.09
CA GLU A 370 -6.71 0.92 -0.22
C GLU A 370 -6.74 2.30 -0.90
N MET A 371 -7.51 3.24 -0.34
CA MET A 371 -7.69 4.54 -0.97
C MET A 371 -6.36 5.31 -0.97
N PRO A 372 -6.07 6.09 -2.03
CA PRO A 372 -4.99 7.06 -2.00
C PRO A 372 -5.04 7.91 -0.73
N ALA A 373 -3.92 8.00 -0.01
CA ALA A 373 -3.75 9.02 1.02
C ALA A 373 -3.44 10.41 0.40
N ALA A 374 -3.05 10.44 -0.87
CA ALA A 374 -2.91 11.65 -1.69
C ALA A 374 -3.15 11.30 -3.17
N VAL A 375 -3.46 12.30 -4.01
CA VAL A 375 -3.71 12.19 -5.45
C VAL A 375 -2.91 13.22 -6.22
N ALA A 376 -2.51 12.90 -7.45
CA ALA A 376 -1.80 13.86 -8.31
C ALA A 376 -2.73 15.02 -8.74
N ALA A 377 -2.18 16.21 -8.95
CA ALA A 377 -2.92 17.37 -9.43
C ALA A 377 -3.59 17.11 -10.79
N ASN A 378 -2.96 16.31 -11.65
CA ASN A 378 -3.56 15.86 -12.91
C ASN A 378 -4.82 15.03 -12.69
N ALA A 379 -4.85 14.17 -11.67
CA ALA A 379 -6.02 13.38 -11.32
C ALA A 379 -7.15 14.27 -10.79
N VAL A 380 -6.83 15.29 -9.99
CA VAL A 380 -7.81 16.29 -9.53
C VAL A 380 -8.36 17.11 -10.70
N ASN A 381 -7.50 17.54 -11.62
CA ASN A 381 -7.92 18.25 -12.82
C ASN A 381 -8.81 17.38 -13.71
N TYR A 382 -8.42 16.14 -13.95
CA TYR A 382 -9.24 15.16 -14.65
C TYR A 382 -10.59 14.99 -13.97
N ALA A 383 -10.60 14.90 -12.64
CA ALA A 383 -11.84 14.76 -11.87
C ALA A 383 -12.78 15.94 -12.01
N ASN A 384 -12.24 17.15 -11.97
CA ASN A 384 -13.00 18.37 -12.16
C ASN A 384 -13.54 18.47 -13.59
N GLU A 385 -12.74 18.12 -14.59
CA GLU A 385 -13.18 18.08 -15.99
C GLU A 385 -14.27 17.02 -16.22
N TYR A 386 -14.11 15.84 -15.63
CA TYR A 386 -15.10 14.77 -15.67
C TYR A 386 -16.44 15.23 -15.09
N LYS A 387 -16.44 15.84 -13.89
CA LYS A 387 -17.68 16.36 -13.27
C LYS A 387 -18.33 17.46 -14.11
N LYS A 388 -17.55 18.41 -14.65
CA LYS A 388 -18.06 19.47 -15.55
C LYS A 388 -18.74 18.89 -16.79
N GLN A 389 -18.16 17.84 -17.37
CA GLN A 389 -18.72 17.18 -18.54
C GLN A 389 -19.97 16.34 -18.18
N GLU A 390 -19.99 15.68 -17.03
CA GLU A 390 -21.18 14.97 -16.55
C GLU A 390 -22.34 15.94 -16.30
N GLU A 391 -22.05 17.12 -15.73
CA GLU A 391 -23.03 18.20 -15.54
C GLU A 391 -23.50 18.79 -16.87
N SER A 392 -22.63 18.97 -17.87
CA SER A 392 -23.05 19.46 -19.19
C SER A 392 -23.97 18.47 -19.90
N ILE A 393 -23.68 17.16 -19.84
CA ILE A 393 -24.54 16.11 -20.40
C ILE A 393 -25.89 16.09 -19.66
N LYS A 394 -25.90 16.22 -18.32
CA LYS A 394 -27.14 16.31 -17.55
C LYS A 394 -27.95 17.57 -17.90
N ALA A 395 -27.30 18.72 -18.07
CA ALA A 395 -27.95 19.98 -18.45
C ALA A 395 -28.57 19.89 -19.87
N GLU A 396 -27.85 19.34 -20.84
CA GLU A 396 -28.36 19.15 -22.21
C GLU A 396 -29.52 18.15 -22.25
N SER A 397 -29.47 17.08 -21.45
CA SER A 397 -30.59 16.14 -21.32
C SER A 397 -31.84 16.77 -20.69
N SER A 398 -31.67 17.80 -19.84
CA SER A 398 -32.77 18.53 -19.18
C SER A 398 -33.37 19.65 -20.04
N ALA A 399 -32.61 20.20 -21.00
CA ALA A 399 -33.07 21.25 -21.92
C ALA A 399 -33.89 20.71 -23.12
N SER A 400 -33.90 19.38 -23.33
CA SER A 400 -34.63 18.70 -24.41
C SER A 400 -36.11 18.42 -24.08
N ALA A 401 -36.56 18.65 -22.85
CA ALA A 401 -37.94 18.38 -22.43
C ALA A 401 -38.85 19.61 -22.61
N ASN A 402 -39.25 19.89 -23.85
CA ASN A 402 -40.39 20.79 -24.14
C ASN A 402 -41.66 19.93 -24.40
N PRO A 403 -42.80 20.15 -23.71
CA PRO A 403 -43.94 19.24 -23.77
C PRO A 403 -44.82 19.55 -24.99
N GLY A 404 -44.81 18.66 -25.98
CA GLY A 404 -45.71 18.70 -27.14
C GLY A 404 -46.01 17.29 -27.64
N GLU A 405 -47.15 16.77 -27.18
CA GLU A 405 -47.96 15.65 -27.70
C GLU A 405 -47.27 14.50 -28.49
N ALA A 406 -47.14 13.33 -27.87
CA ALA A 406 -47.72 12.07 -28.40
C ALA A 406 -47.60 10.89 -27.41
N THR A 407 -48.75 10.53 -26.84
CA THR A 407 -49.22 9.20 -26.42
C THR A 407 -48.37 8.35 -25.46
N ALA A 408 -48.85 8.32 -24.21
CA ALA A 408 -48.47 7.37 -23.17
C ALA A 408 -48.93 5.94 -23.51
N THR A 409 -47.98 5.01 -23.57
CA THR A 409 -48.13 3.65 -23.01
C THR A 409 -46.75 2.99 -22.91
N SER A 410 -46.32 2.63 -21.68
CA SER A 410 -45.26 1.66 -21.29
C SER A 410 -44.17 2.12 -20.31
N ALA A 411 -44.26 3.32 -19.70
CA ALA A 411 -43.30 3.75 -18.68
C ALA A 411 -43.60 3.29 -17.24
N THR A 412 -44.61 2.45 -17.00
CA THR A 412 -44.98 1.93 -15.67
C THR A 412 -44.44 0.52 -15.36
N GLY A 413 -43.84 -0.17 -16.34
CA GLY A 413 -43.27 -1.52 -16.13
C GLY A 413 -41.87 -1.51 -15.52
N THR A 414 -41.03 -0.52 -15.86
CA THR A 414 -39.61 -0.48 -15.51
C THR A 414 -39.37 0.02 -14.08
N VAL A 415 -40.18 0.96 -13.58
CA VAL A 415 -40.07 1.47 -12.21
C VAL A 415 -40.55 0.43 -11.18
N ASN A 416 -41.57 -0.37 -11.53
CA ASN A 416 -42.05 -1.45 -10.67
C ASN A 416 -41.07 -2.64 -10.64
N ALA A 417 -40.34 -2.92 -11.72
CA ALA A 417 -39.30 -3.96 -11.75
C ALA A 417 -38.06 -3.60 -10.91
N VAL A 418 -37.65 -2.32 -10.91
CA VAL A 418 -36.54 -1.84 -10.08
C VAL A 418 -36.92 -1.84 -8.59
N THR A 419 -38.16 -1.44 -8.27
CA THR A 419 -38.65 -1.46 -6.88
C THR A 419 -38.80 -2.90 -6.36
N ALA A 420 -39.33 -3.83 -7.17
CA ALA A 420 -39.41 -5.25 -6.82
C ALA A 420 -38.02 -5.92 -6.70
N ALA A 421 -37.04 -5.50 -7.50
CA ALA A 421 -35.65 -5.96 -7.37
C ALA A 421 -35.00 -5.45 -6.08
N MET A 422 -35.26 -4.20 -5.69
CA MET A 422 -34.75 -3.63 -4.42
C MET A 422 -35.40 -4.28 -3.19
N GLU A 423 -36.69 -4.62 -3.24
CA GLU A 423 -37.37 -5.36 -2.18
C GLU A 423 -36.86 -6.81 -2.06
N SER A 424 -36.56 -7.45 -3.19
CA SER A 424 -35.97 -8.80 -3.22
C SER A 424 -34.55 -8.82 -2.65
N ILE A 425 -33.74 -7.78 -2.90
CA ILE A 425 -32.39 -7.63 -2.34
C ILE A 425 -32.45 -7.36 -0.83
N SER A 426 -33.42 -6.57 -0.36
CA SER A 426 -33.64 -6.33 1.08
C SER A 426 -34.04 -7.61 1.82
N ALA A 427 -34.91 -8.44 1.23
CA ALA A 427 -35.30 -9.73 1.78
C ALA A 427 -34.14 -10.73 1.86
N LEU A 428 -33.28 -10.77 0.84
CA LEU A 428 -32.08 -11.62 0.80
C LEU A 428 -31.04 -11.21 1.85
N ASN A 429 -30.84 -9.90 2.06
CA ASN A 429 -29.93 -9.39 3.09
C ASN A 429 -30.47 -9.72 4.50
N SER A 430 -31.77 -9.57 4.74
CA SER A 430 -32.38 -9.94 6.03
C SER A 430 -32.31 -11.46 6.30
N ALA A 431 -32.41 -12.29 5.26
CA ALA A 431 -32.22 -13.74 5.38
C ALA A 431 -30.77 -14.11 5.69
N ALA A 432 -29.80 -13.44 5.06
CA ALA A 432 -28.38 -13.63 5.33
C ALA A 432 -28.02 -13.27 6.79
N ASP A 433 -28.56 -12.17 7.32
CA ASP A 433 -28.36 -11.75 8.71
C ASP A 433 -28.98 -12.75 9.71
N LYS A 434 -30.16 -13.28 9.40
CA LYS A 434 -30.80 -14.34 10.22
C LYS A 434 -29.97 -15.62 10.21
N ILE A 435 -29.46 -16.03 9.05
CA ILE A 435 -28.57 -17.20 8.92
C ILE A 435 -27.28 -16.98 9.71
N ALA A 436 -26.66 -15.80 9.64
CA ALA A 436 -25.49 -15.44 10.45
C ALA A 436 -25.79 -15.48 11.96
N SER A 437 -26.99 -15.08 12.39
CA SER A 437 -27.42 -15.19 13.80
C SER A 437 -27.62 -16.66 14.25
N ILE A 438 -28.10 -17.53 13.35
CA ILE A 438 -28.29 -18.97 13.64
C ILE A 438 -26.92 -19.66 13.80
N TYR A 439 -25.94 -19.31 12.97
CA TYR A 439 -24.60 -19.88 13.07
C TYR A 439 -23.84 -19.40 14.31
N SER A 440 -24.04 -18.15 14.73
CA SER A 440 -23.39 -17.57 15.92
C SER A 440 -24.00 -17.99 17.27
N SER A 441 -25.17 -18.65 17.29
CA SER A 441 -25.75 -19.17 18.54
C SER A 441 -24.93 -20.34 19.11
N ALA A 442 -24.29 -20.12 20.26
CA ALA A 442 -23.35 -21.08 20.86
C ALA A 442 -23.98 -22.34 21.48
N HIS A 443 -25.31 -22.38 21.67
CA HIS A 443 -26.00 -23.44 22.43
C HIS A 443 -27.03 -24.25 21.61
N MET A 444 -26.99 -24.17 20.28
CA MET A 444 -27.93 -24.89 19.42
C MET A 444 -27.30 -26.10 18.73
N PRO A 445 -27.92 -27.29 18.77
CA PRO A 445 -27.45 -28.47 18.04
C PRO A 445 -27.37 -28.22 16.52
N VAL A 446 -26.38 -28.83 15.87
CA VAL A 446 -26.04 -28.61 14.45
C VAL A 446 -27.22 -28.98 13.52
N GLU A 447 -27.95 -30.05 13.83
CA GLU A 447 -29.12 -30.48 13.07
C GLU A 447 -30.26 -29.43 13.14
N THR A 448 -30.46 -28.83 14.32
CA THR A 448 -31.45 -27.76 14.51
C THR A 448 -31.05 -26.47 13.80
N LYS A 449 -29.74 -26.14 13.77
CA LYS A 449 -29.21 -25.02 12.96
C LYS A 449 -29.46 -25.24 11.47
N MET A 450 -29.20 -26.46 10.99
CA MET A 450 -29.44 -26.80 9.59
C MET A 450 -30.92 -26.74 9.21
N GLU A 451 -31.82 -27.20 10.08
CA GLU A 451 -33.27 -27.12 9.82
C GLU A 451 -33.78 -25.67 9.82
N LEU A 452 -33.29 -24.82 10.73
CA LEU A 452 -33.63 -23.39 10.77
C LEU A 452 -33.08 -22.61 9.57
N VAL A 453 -31.87 -22.95 9.10
CA VAL A 453 -31.31 -22.40 7.87
C VAL A 453 -32.15 -22.82 6.67
N SER A 454 -32.54 -24.11 6.58
CA SER A 454 -33.41 -24.62 5.51
C SER A 454 -34.75 -23.89 5.48
N ARG A 455 -35.42 -23.71 6.62
CA ARG A 455 -36.69 -22.97 6.71
C ARG A 455 -36.55 -21.48 6.39
N THR A 456 -35.42 -20.86 6.74
CA THR A 456 -35.14 -19.44 6.42
C THR A 456 -34.92 -19.24 4.92
N VAL A 457 -34.28 -20.20 4.26
CA VAL A 457 -34.08 -20.22 2.81
C VAL A 457 -35.39 -20.51 2.07
N GLU A 458 -36.21 -21.47 2.54
CA GLU A 458 -37.52 -21.78 1.95
C GLU A 458 -38.51 -20.61 2.09
N GLY A 459 -38.55 -19.93 3.24
CA GLY A 459 -39.38 -18.74 3.45
C GLY A 459 -38.98 -17.55 2.57
N SER A 460 -37.69 -17.45 2.21
CA SER A 460 -37.17 -16.42 1.30
C SER A 460 -37.46 -16.75 -0.17
N SER A 461 -37.55 -18.05 -0.50
CA SER A 461 -37.91 -18.51 -1.84
C SER A 461 -39.41 -18.39 -2.13
N ALA A 462 -40.27 -18.36 -1.11
CA ALA A 462 -41.72 -18.14 -1.24
C ALA A 462 -42.08 -16.67 -1.57
N VAL A 463 -41.24 -15.70 -1.18
CA VAL A 463 -41.40 -14.27 -1.53
C VAL A 463 -41.17 -14.04 -3.04
N VAL A 464 -40.47 -14.95 -3.72
CA VAL A 464 -40.18 -14.89 -5.16
C VAL A 464 -41.31 -15.49 -6.02
N THR A 465 -42.31 -16.15 -5.43
CA THR A 465 -43.38 -16.81 -6.20
C THR A 465 -44.77 -16.47 -5.69
N GLY A 466 -45.33 -15.34 -6.16
CA GLY A 466 -46.77 -15.16 -6.27
C GLY A 466 -47.32 -15.91 -7.49
N GLU A 467 -48.39 -16.69 -7.28
CA GLU A 467 -49.11 -17.67 -8.14
C GLU A 467 -49.38 -17.20 -9.59
N ALA A 468 -49.30 -17.93 -10.73
CA ALA A 468 -49.52 -19.32 -11.21
C ALA A 468 -50.59 -19.28 -12.37
N PRO A 469 -50.53 -20.11 -13.45
CA PRO A 469 -50.79 -21.56 -13.34
C PRO A 469 -49.86 -22.49 -14.17
N LYS A 470 -49.71 -23.74 -13.68
CA LYS A 470 -49.15 -24.93 -14.37
C LYS A 470 -50.18 -25.54 -15.35
N PRO A 471 -49.89 -26.58 -16.18
CA PRO A 471 -48.63 -27.29 -16.49
C PRO A 471 -48.36 -27.49 -18.01
N ASN A 472 -47.16 -27.93 -18.41
CA ASN A 472 -47.03 -29.25 -19.06
C ASN A 472 -45.58 -29.78 -19.08
N ALA A 473 -45.48 -31.10 -18.91
CA ALA A 473 -44.25 -31.88 -18.87
C ALA A 473 -43.73 -32.18 -20.28
N SER A 474 -42.44 -31.94 -20.53
CA SER A 474 -41.57 -32.75 -21.41
C SER A 474 -40.12 -32.25 -21.36
N ASN A 475 -39.21 -33.20 -21.18
CA ASN A 475 -37.76 -33.13 -21.43
C ASN A 475 -36.85 -32.64 -20.29
N ILE A 476 -36.98 -33.33 -19.16
CA ILE A 476 -35.81 -33.82 -18.42
C ILE A 476 -35.17 -34.94 -19.26
N PHE A 477 -34.12 -34.65 -20.04
CA PHE A 477 -33.07 -35.61 -20.44
C PHE A 477 -31.99 -34.91 -21.28
N ALA A 478 -30.72 -35.31 -21.11
CA ALA A 478 -29.54 -34.92 -21.88
C ALA A 478 -28.75 -33.68 -21.42
N LEU A 479 -28.33 -33.68 -20.15
CA LEU A 479 -27.04 -33.10 -19.74
C LEU A 479 -26.13 -34.26 -19.32
N ASN A 480 -24.95 -34.34 -19.96
CA ASN A 480 -23.86 -35.31 -19.80
C ASN A 480 -23.90 -36.57 -20.67
N ILE A 481 -23.37 -36.51 -21.91
CA ILE A 481 -22.34 -37.43 -22.42
C ILE A 481 -21.47 -36.70 -23.48
N ALA A 482 -20.15 -36.78 -23.27
CA ALA A 482 -19.03 -36.64 -24.21
C ALA A 482 -18.60 -35.27 -24.76
N ASN A 483 -17.56 -34.75 -24.10
CA ASN A 483 -16.41 -34.08 -24.74
C ASN A 483 -15.95 -34.82 -26.02
N SER A 484 -15.76 -34.10 -27.12
CA SER A 484 -14.50 -33.99 -27.90
C SER A 484 -14.74 -33.71 -29.39
N ALA A 485 -13.81 -32.94 -29.96
CA ALA A 485 -13.60 -32.69 -31.40
C ALA A 485 -14.58 -31.76 -32.14
N ASN A 486 -14.21 -30.47 -32.26
CA ASN A 486 -13.52 -30.00 -33.47
C ASN A 486 -13.18 -28.51 -33.40
N SER A 487 -11.90 -28.25 -33.14
CA SER A 487 -11.20 -27.06 -33.62
C SER A 487 -11.24 -27.04 -35.15
N LYS A 488 -12.11 -26.22 -35.75
CA LYS A 488 -12.00 -25.61 -37.11
C LYS A 488 -13.35 -25.03 -37.54
N GLU A 489 -13.83 -23.98 -36.87
CA GLU A 489 -14.78 -23.03 -37.51
C GLU A 489 -14.96 -21.68 -36.80
N LEU A 490 -14.11 -21.30 -35.83
CA LEU A 490 -14.15 -19.97 -35.18
C LEU A 490 -13.38 -18.88 -35.95
N GLY A 491 -13.23 -19.03 -37.27
CA GLY A 491 -12.49 -18.12 -38.14
C GLY A 491 -13.33 -17.24 -39.06
N LYS A 492 -14.67 -17.34 -39.05
CA LYS A 492 -15.52 -16.69 -40.07
C LYS A 492 -16.76 -15.93 -39.56
N GLU A 493 -16.89 -15.68 -38.26
CA GLU A 493 -17.96 -14.81 -37.70
C GLU A 493 -17.45 -13.53 -37.02
N ALA A 494 -16.17 -13.16 -37.19
CA ALA A 494 -15.64 -11.87 -36.74
C ALA A 494 -15.82 -10.71 -37.76
N VAL A 495 -16.40 -10.99 -38.94
CA VAL A 495 -16.53 -9.98 -40.03
C VAL A 495 -17.98 -9.51 -40.23
N GLN A 496 -18.98 -10.15 -39.61
CA GLN A 496 -20.39 -9.76 -39.72
C GLN A 496 -20.96 -9.03 -38.48
N ALA A 497 -20.15 -8.75 -37.45
CA ALA A 497 -20.57 -7.96 -36.26
C ALA A 497 -20.19 -6.46 -36.32
N LYS A 498 -19.48 -6.01 -37.37
CA LYS A 498 -19.06 -4.61 -37.56
C LYS A 498 -19.95 -3.78 -38.50
N ARG A 499 -20.99 -4.36 -39.11
CA ARG A 499 -21.81 -3.67 -40.14
C ARG A 499 -23.27 -3.37 -39.79
N VAL A 500 -23.77 -3.73 -38.61
CA VAL A 500 -25.17 -3.45 -38.19
C VAL A 500 -25.29 -2.41 -37.06
N ARG A 501 -24.20 -2.00 -36.40
CA ARG A 501 -24.21 -0.94 -35.37
C ARG A 501 -24.34 0.51 -35.89
N LYS A 502 -24.63 0.74 -37.18
CA LYS A 502 -24.67 2.09 -37.77
C LYS A 502 -26.07 2.64 -38.09
N ARG A 503 -27.16 2.01 -37.68
CA ARG A 503 -28.52 2.52 -37.91
C ARG A 503 -29.49 2.14 -36.80
N GLN A 504 -29.44 2.88 -35.69
CA GLN A 504 -30.57 3.44 -34.93
C GLN A 504 -29.99 4.07 -33.66
N GLY A 505 -30.13 5.40 -33.59
CA GLY A 505 -29.41 6.29 -32.68
C GLY A 505 -29.96 6.29 -31.26
N GLY A 506 -29.02 6.38 -30.34
CA GLY A 506 -29.12 6.50 -28.89
C GLY A 506 -27.69 6.39 -28.38
N GLU A 507 -26.83 7.33 -28.81
CA GLU A 507 -25.46 7.43 -28.31
C GLU A 507 -25.52 7.76 -26.82
N VAL A 508 -24.98 6.88 -25.98
CA VAL A 508 -24.34 7.37 -24.75
C VAL A 508 -23.16 8.17 -25.26
N GLU A 509 -23.30 9.50 -25.25
CA GLU A 509 -22.27 10.43 -25.68
C GLU A 509 -20.98 10.10 -24.93
N LYS A 510 -19.95 9.68 -25.69
CA LYS A 510 -18.62 9.51 -25.10
C LYS A 510 -18.12 10.90 -24.74
N LEU A 511 -17.82 11.09 -23.46
CA LEU A 511 -17.11 12.25 -22.93
C LEU A 511 -15.90 12.59 -23.84
N PRO A 512 -15.72 13.85 -24.26
CA PRO A 512 -14.63 14.26 -25.15
C PRO A 512 -13.24 13.99 -24.56
N ASP A 513 -12.25 13.87 -25.45
CA ASP A 513 -10.92 13.26 -25.24
C ASP A 513 -9.99 14.09 -24.33
N VAL A 514 -10.29 14.14 -23.03
CA VAL A 514 -9.32 14.57 -22.01
C VAL A 514 -8.20 13.55 -21.99
N LYS A 515 -6.93 14.01 -22.00
CA LYS A 515 -5.76 13.13 -21.95
C LYS A 515 -5.77 12.37 -20.62
N LYS A 516 -6.30 11.15 -20.63
CA LYS A 516 -6.41 10.28 -19.46
C LYS A 516 -5.02 9.91 -18.92
N PRO A 517 -4.73 10.22 -17.63
CA PRO A 517 -3.55 9.70 -16.96
C PRO A 517 -3.47 8.17 -17.05
N LYS A 518 -2.30 7.63 -17.38
CA LYS A 518 -2.09 6.19 -17.55
C LYS A 518 -1.23 5.64 -16.43
N MET A 519 -1.33 4.35 -16.14
CA MET A 519 -0.40 3.71 -15.21
C MET A 519 1.02 3.75 -15.79
N PRO A 520 2.00 4.31 -15.05
CA PRO A 520 3.37 4.32 -15.48
C PRO A 520 3.98 2.91 -15.44
N LYS A 521 5.00 2.67 -16.26
CA LYS A 521 5.75 1.42 -16.22
C LYS A 521 6.82 1.49 -15.14
N PRO A 522 6.98 0.44 -14.32
CA PRO A 522 8.02 0.41 -13.29
C PRO A 522 9.42 0.44 -13.89
N SER A 523 10.36 1.12 -13.25
CA SER A 523 11.77 1.11 -13.65
C SER A 523 12.40 -0.28 -13.48
N ARG A 524 13.33 -0.61 -14.38
CA ARG A 524 14.06 -1.87 -14.38
C ARG A 524 15.34 -1.75 -13.55
N LEU A 525 15.67 -2.78 -12.78
CA LEU A 525 16.95 -2.87 -12.07
C LEU A 525 18.09 -3.07 -13.08
N THR A 526 19.23 -2.45 -12.78
CA THR A 526 20.44 -2.64 -13.59
C THR A 526 21.07 -4.00 -13.34
N GLU A 527 21.78 -4.53 -14.35
CA GLU A 527 22.54 -5.79 -14.20
C GLU A 527 23.59 -5.71 -13.08
N GLU A 528 24.22 -4.54 -12.92
CA GLU A 528 25.17 -4.30 -11.85
C GLU A 528 24.52 -4.44 -10.46
N PHE A 529 23.34 -3.85 -10.28
CA PHE A 529 22.59 -3.97 -9.03
C PHE A 529 22.18 -5.42 -8.76
N MET A 530 21.72 -6.14 -9.79
CA MET A 530 21.37 -7.56 -9.67
C MET A 530 22.58 -8.41 -9.28
N LYS A 531 23.71 -8.20 -9.93
CA LYS A 531 24.95 -8.92 -9.62
C LYS A 531 25.44 -8.62 -8.20
N LYS A 532 25.42 -7.35 -7.79
CA LYS A 532 25.89 -6.90 -6.48
C LYS A 532 25.10 -7.48 -5.32
N ASN A 533 23.79 -7.65 -5.50
CA ASN A 533 22.89 -8.17 -4.47
C ASN A 533 22.54 -9.66 -4.68
N ASN A 534 23.33 -10.37 -5.49
CA ASN A 534 23.16 -11.80 -5.75
C ASN A 534 21.72 -12.19 -6.18
N ILE A 535 21.10 -11.34 -6.99
CA ILE A 535 19.72 -11.50 -7.48
C ILE A 535 19.73 -12.45 -8.67
N ASP A 536 18.86 -13.47 -8.66
CA ASP A 536 18.62 -14.36 -9.79
C ASP A 536 17.99 -13.58 -10.96
N PRO A 537 18.68 -13.41 -12.10
CA PRO A 537 18.17 -12.62 -13.22
C PRO A 537 16.90 -13.21 -13.84
N VAL A 538 16.73 -14.53 -13.80
CA VAL A 538 15.56 -15.21 -14.38
C VAL A 538 14.33 -14.97 -13.50
N LYS A 539 14.47 -15.09 -12.18
CA LYS A 539 13.38 -14.80 -11.24
C LYS A 539 12.97 -13.33 -11.31
N TYR A 540 13.95 -12.42 -11.34
CA TYR A 540 13.67 -11.00 -11.50
C TYR A 540 12.93 -10.70 -12.80
N GLU A 541 13.31 -11.34 -13.90
CA GLU A 541 12.68 -11.07 -15.19
C GLU A 541 11.24 -11.53 -15.29
N ILE A 542 10.91 -12.65 -14.64
CA ILE A 542 9.52 -13.11 -14.49
C ILE A 542 8.72 -12.06 -13.72
N TYR A 543 9.21 -11.63 -12.55
CA TYR A 543 8.56 -10.61 -11.74
C TYR A 543 8.35 -9.29 -12.51
N PHE A 544 9.40 -8.78 -13.16
CA PHE A 544 9.34 -7.54 -13.94
C PHE A 544 8.33 -7.62 -15.09
N LYS A 545 8.28 -8.76 -15.77
CA LYS A 545 7.30 -9.02 -16.83
C LYS A 545 5.88 -9.02 -16.29
N GLU A 546 5.60 -9.68 -15.17
CA GLU A 546 4.27 -9.71 -14.56
C GLU A 546 3.77 -8.31 -14.20
N LYS A 547 4.65 -7.44 -13.71
CA LYS A 547 4.31 -6.04 -13.40
C LYS A 547 4.00 -5.23 -14.64
N ASN A 548 4.80 -5.38 -15.68
CA ASN A 548 4.52 -4.74 -16.97
C ASN A 548 3.21 -5.24 -17.60
N ASP A 549 2.91 -6.53 -17.47
CA ASP A 549 1.65 -7.11 -17.94
C ASP A 549 0.44 -6.51 -17.19
N LEU A 550 0.52 -6.35 -15.86
CA LEU A 550 -0.53 -5.68 -15.09
C LEU A 550 -0.74 -4.23 -15.53
N VAL A 551 0.34 -3.45 -15.63
CA VAL A 551 0.29 -2.06 -16.11
C VAL A 551 -0.34 -1.97 -17.49
N LYS A 552 0.02 -2.89 -18.39
CA LYS A 552 -0.56 -2.96 -19.73
C LYS A 552 -2.06 -3.24 -19.67
N ILE A 553 -2.49 -4.24 -18.91
CA ILE A 553 -3.91 -4.60 -18.79
C ILE A 553 -4.72 -3.41 -18.23
N LEU A 554 -4.24 -2.76 -17.17
CA LEU A 554 -4.90 -1.59 -16.59
C LEU A 554 -5.09 -0.50 -17.66
N ASN A 555 -4.03 -0.17 -18.39
CA ASN A 555 -4.08 0.85 -19.45
C ASN A 555 -4.98 0.44 -20.63
N ASP A 556 -5.00 -0.84 -21.02
CA ASP A 556 -5.81 -1.36 -22.12
C ASP A 556 -7.32 -1.39 -21.76
N GLU A 557 -7.65 -1.66 -20.49
CA GLU A 557 -9.02 -1.62 -19.95
C GLU A 557 -9.52 -0.19 -19.67
N GLY A 558 -8.69 0.83 -19.95
CA GLY A 558 -9.04 2.23 -19.79
C GLY A 558 -9.02 2.73 -18.35
N TYR A 559 -8.32 2.03 -17.45
CA TYR A 559 -8.07 2.50 -16.10
C TYR A 559 -7.30 3.83 -16.13
N VAL A 560 -7.76 4.78 -15.33
CA VAL A 560 -7.14 6.10 -15.17
C VAL A 560 -6.43 6.15 -13.84
N SER A 561 -5.09 6.29 -13.87
CA SER A 561 -4.30 6.29 -12.64
C SER A 561 -4.53 7.59 -11.84
N PRO A 562 -4.80 7.51 -10.53
CA PRO A 562 -4.83 8.68 -9.64
C PRO A 562 -3.46 9.32 -9.40
N TYR A 563 -2.38 8.69 -9.86
CA TYR A 563 -1.01 9.08 -9.52
C TYR A 563 -0.19 9.58 -10.72
N ASN A 564 -0.77 9.74 -11.93
CA ASN A 564 -0.03 10.01 -13.17
C ASN A 564 -0.23 11.38 -13.83
#